data_AF-A0A2Z5R2F9-F1
#
_entry.id   AF-A0A2Z5R2F9-F1
#
_cell.length_a   1.000
_cell.length_b   1.000
_cell.length_c   1.000
_cell.angle_alpha   90.00
_cell.angle_beta   90.00
_cell.angle_gamma   90.00
#
_symmetry.space_group_name_H-M   'P 1'
#
loop_
_entity.id
_entity.type
_entity.pdbx_description
1 polymer ?
#
loop_
_entity_poly.entity_id
_entity_poly.type
_entity_poly.pdbx_seq_one_letter_code
_entity_poly.pdbx_strand_id
1 'polypeptide(L)'
;MELITLESVRMAAPEETEEAVETAQRIVESEMQAFAARQKTRNIDAAIVALRGHTMSVLDTELEKVRNQFGCGAAAEQLELAMRRMVKSLLHTPTIRAKQMAAQGRTDEYVAGLEALYGIEVEED
;
A
#
# COMPACT_ATOMS: atom_id res chain seq x y z
N MET A 1 48.73 -11.92 -30.43
CA MET A 1 47.50 -12.21 -29.67
C MET A 1 46.42 -11.36 -30.30
N GLU A 2 45.47 -11.99 -30.98
CA GLU A 2 44.42 -11.29 -31.72
C GLU A 2 43.38 -10.78 -30.72
N LEU A 3 43.13 -9.47 -30.72
CA LEU A 3 42.20 -8.82 -29.81
C LEU A 3 40.83 -8.77 -30.48
N ILE A 4 39.88 -9.52 -29.93
CA ILE A 4 38.48 -9.46 -30.35
C ILE A 4 37.82 -8.30 -29.59
N THR A 5 37.27 -7.34 -30.32
CA THR A 5 36.54 -6.21 -29.74
C THR A 5 35.05 -6.54 -29.64
N LEU A 6 34.34 -5.87 -28.72
CA LEU A 6 32.88 -5.99 -28.59
C LEU A 6 32.14 -5.58 -29.87
N GLU A 7 32.74 -4.70 -30.68
CA GLU A 7 32.24 -4.31 -31.99
C GLU A 7 32.33 -5.46 -33.02
N SER A 8 33.46 -6.18 -33.07
CA SER A 8 33.59 -7.38 -33.91
C SER A 8 32.64 -8.50 -33.51
N VAL A 9 32.37 -8.67 -32.21
CA VAL A 9 31.38 -9.64 -31.71
C VAL A 9 29.95 -9.23 -32.11
N ARG A 10 29.61 -7.93 -32.01
CA ARG A 10 28.29 -7.41 -32.39
C ARG A 10 28.00 -7.57 -33.89
N MET A 11 29.00 -7.31 -34.74
CA MET A 11 28.84 -7.40 -36.20
C MET A 11 28.71 -8.84 -36.71
N ALA A 12 29.17 -9.82 -35.95
CA ALA A 12 29.06 -11.25 -36.26
C ALA A 12 27.85 -11.91 -35.57
N ALA A 13 27.04 -11.15 -34.82
CA ALA A 13 25.87 -11.69 -34.15
C ALA A 13 24.77 -12.05 -35.18
N PRO A 14 24.18 -13.26 -35.11
CA PRO A 14 23.12 -13.69 -36.03
C PRO A 14 21.86 -12.82 -35.95
N GLU A 15 21.06 -12.78 -37.01
CA GLU A 15 19.72 -12.13 -36.97
C GLU A 15 18.76 -12.85 -36.01
N GLU A 16 18.93 -14.15 -35.72
CA GLU A 16 18.16 -14.86 -34.68
C GLU A 16 18.30 -14.22 -33.28
N THR A 17 19.34 -13.39 -33.07
CA THR A 17 19.52 -12.63 -31.83
C THR A 17 18.53 -11.47 -31.72
N GLU A 18 18.03 -10.91 -32.82
CA GLU A 18 17.07 -9.80 -32.80
C GLU A 18 15.68 -10.26 -32.31
N GLU A 19 15.18 -11.39 -32.81
CA GLU A 19 13.92 -11.97 -32.33
C GLU A 19 14.01 -12.39 -30.85
N ALA A 20 15.17 -12.90 -30.43
CA ALA A 20 15.43 -13.22 -29.03
C ALA A 20 15.44 -11.97 -28.14
N VAL A 21 16.01 -10.86 -28.62
CA VAL A 21 16.02 -9.56 -27.93
C VAL A 21 14.62 -8.97 -27.86
N GLU A 22 13.84 -9.00 -28.95
CA GLU A 22 12.45 -8.53 -28.97
C GLU A 22 11.58 -9.34 -27.99
N THR A 23 11.78 -10.66 -27.95
CA THR A 23 11.10 -11.54 -27.00
C THR A 23 11.49 -11.22 -25.57
N ALA A 24 12.78 -11.00 -25.30
CA ALA A 24 13.25 -10.59 -23.97
C ALA A 24 12.67 -9.23 -23.56
N GLN A 25 12.60 -8.25 -24.46
CA GLN A 25 12.01 -6.93 -24.20
C GLN A 25 10.53 -7.05 -23.86
N ARG A 26 9.75 -7.86 -24.58
CA ARG A 26 8.33 -8.11 -24.26
C ARG A 26 8.16 -8.74 -22.88
N ILE A 27 9.01 -9.70 -22.51
CA ILE A 27 8.98 -10.32 -21.18
C ILE A 27 9.26 -9.27 -20.11
N VAL A 28 10.33 -8.48 -20.26
CA VAL A 28 10.69 -7.43 -19.31
C VAL A 28 9.57 -6.40 -19.17
N GLU A 29 9.00 -5.93 -20.27
CA GLU A 29 7.86 -4.99 -20.25
C GLU A 29 6.67 -5.58 -19.48
N SER A 30 6.31 -6.84 -19.74
CA SER A 30 5.21 -7.51 -19.06
C SER A 30 5.46 -7.67 -17.55
N GLU A 31 6.70 -8.03 -17.16
CA GLU A 31 7.09 -8.17 -15.77
C GLU A 31 7.20 -6.81 -15.06
N MET A 32 7.63 -5.77 -15.76
CA MET A 32 7.70 -4.42 -15.21
C MET A 32 6.29 -3.88 -14.90
N GLN A 33 5.34 -4.12 -15.80
CA GLN A 33 3.92 -3.79 -15.57
C GLN A 33 3.35 -4.59 -14.38
N ALA A 34 3.64 -5.88 -14.30
CA ALA A 34 3.21 -6.73 -13.18
C ALA A 34 3.85 -6.30 -11.85
N PHE A 35 5.14 -5.93 -11.85
CA PHE A 35 5.85 -5.43 -10.68
C PHE A 35 5.29 -4.09 -10.21
N ALA A 36 5.08 -3.14 -11.11
CA ALA A 36 4.48 -1.84 -10.78
C ALA A 36 3.07 -2.00 -10.16
N ALA A 37 2.26 -2.94 -10.67
CA ALA A 37 0.96 -3.25 -10.09
C ALA A 37 1.07 -3.85 -8.66
N ARG A 38 2.06 -4.72 -8.42
CA ARG A 38 2.35 -5.28 -7.08
C ARG A 38 2.81 -4.20 -6.11
N GLN A 39 3.70 -3.29 -6.52
CA GLN A 39 4.17 -2.19 -5.67
C GLN A 39 3.03 -1.22 -5.29
N LYS A 40 2.18 -0.84 -6.24
CA LYS A 40 0.98 -0.01 -5.97
C LYS A 40 0.00 -0.65 -4.98
N THR A 41 -0.10 -1.98 -5.00
CA THR A 41 -0.94 -2.74 -4.05
C THR A 41 -0.34 -2.74 -2.63
N ARG A 42 1.00 -2.74 -2.51
CA ARG A 42 1.66 -2.63 -1.20
C ARG A 42 1.45 -1.25 -0.57
N ASN A 43 1.56 -0.18 -1.34
CA ASN A 43 1.35 1.19 -0.83
C ASN A 43 -0.06 1.39 -0.27
N ILE A 44 -1.10 0.81 -0.90
CA ILE A 44 -2.47 0.95 -0.38
C ILE A 44 -2.70 0.14 0.90
N ASP A 45 -2.12 -1.05 1.02
CA ASP A 45 -2.25 -1.85 2.23
C ASP A 45 -1.56 -1.18 3.43
N ALA A 46 -0.38 -0.57 3.21
CA ALA A 46 0.31 0.24 4.21
C ALA A 46 -0.55 1.44 4.65
N ALA A 47 -1.17 2.15 3.70
CA ALA A 47 -2.08 3.26 4.00
C ALA A 47 -3.30 2.83 4.84
N ILE A 48 -3.89 1.67 4.53
CA ILE A 48 -5.01 1.11 5.29
C ILE A 48 -4.57 0.73 6.71
N VAL A 49 -3.38 0.15 6.87
CA VAL A 49 -2.82 -0.17 8.19
C VAL A 49 -2.59 1.11 8.99
N ALA A 50 -1.98 2.13 8.40
CA ALA A 50 -1.72 3.41 9.04
C ALA A 50 -3.00 4.10 9.54
N LEU A 51 -4.04 4.19 8.70
CA LEU A 51 -5.34 4.74 9.11
C LEU A 51 -5.98 3.96 10.26
N ARG A 52 -5.95 2.63 10.22
CA ARG A 52 -6.51 1.80 11.30
C ARG A 52 -5.72 1.99 12.59
N GLY A 53 -4.40 2.01 12.53
CA GLY A 53 -3.52 2.24 13.67
C GLY A 53 -3.80 3.60 14.33
N HIS A 54 -3.81 4.67 13.53
CA HIS A 54 -4.15 6.02 13.99
C HIS A 54 -5.51 6.05 14.69
N THR A 55 -6.54 5.50 14.05
CA THR A 55 -7.92 5.55 14.58
C THR A 55 -8.05 4.73 15.88
N MET A 56 -7.40 3.56 15.97
CA MET A 56 -7.43 2.75 17.19
C MET A 56 -6.67 3.41 18.34
N SER A 57 -5.56 4.09 18.06
CA SER A 57 -4.83 4.85 19.08
C SER A 57 -5.68 5.97 19.68
N VAL A 58 -6.44 6.70 18.85
CA VAL A 58 -7.41 7.70 19.33
C VAL A 58 -8.48 7.06 20.19
N LEU A 59 -9.05 5.92 19.75
CA LEU A 59 -10.05 5.19 20.52
C LEU A 59 -9.51 4.74 21.89
N ASP A 60 -8.32 4.14 21.92
CA ASP A 60 -7.72 3.64 23.16
C ASP A 60 -7.47 4.79 24.15
N THR A 61 -7.04 5.96 23.67
CA THR A 61 -6.90 7.19 24.46
C THR A 61 -8.23 7.61 25.10
N GLU A 62 -9.32 7.59 24.35
CA GLU A 62 -10.65 7.95 24.89
C GLU A 62 -11.16 6.91 25.88
N LEU A 63 -10.92 5.62 25.64
CA LEU A 63 -11.29 4.55 26.55
C LEU A 63 -10.50 4.60 27.86
N GLU A 64 -9.24 5.04 27.84
CA GLU A 64 -8.48 5.30 29.05
C GLU A 64 -9.09 6.43 29.88
N LYS A 65 -9.53 7.54 29.25
CA LYS A 65 -10.22 8.63 29.96
C LYS A 65 -11.50 8.14 30.64
N VAL A 66 -12.30 7.34 29.95
CA VAL A 66 -13.52 6.73 30.50
C VAL A 66 -13.18 5.83 31.68
N ARG A 67 -12.19 4.95 31.55
CA ARG A 67 -11.75 4.06 32.64
C ARG A 67 -11.25 4.83 33.86
N ASN A 68 -10.51 5.91 33.65
CA ASN A 68 -10.04 6.77 34.74
C ASN A 68 -11.18 7.52 35.45
N GLN A 69 -12.24 7.90 34.71
CA GLN A 69 -13.36 8.64 35.27
C GLN A 69 -14.39 7.73 35.98
N PHE A 70 -14.69 6.57 35.41
CA PHE A 70 -15.79 5.71 35.86
C PHE A 70 -15.34 4.37 36.46
N GLY A 71 -14.04 4.09 36.46
CA GLY A 71 -13.47 2.82 36.92
C GLY A 71 -13.73 1.65 35.97
N CYS A 72 -13.37 0.45 36.44
CA CYS A 72 -13.58 -0.80 35.70
C CYS A 72 -14.84 -1.49 36.21
N GLY A 73 -15.94 -1.39 35.45
CA GLY A 73 -17.20 -2.06 35.75
C GLY A 73 -17.97 -2.42 34.49
N ALA A 74 -19.01 -3.24 34.63
CA ALA A 74 -19.76 -3.81 33.51
C ALA A 74 -20.29 -2.74 32.51
N ALA A 75 -20.69 -1.56 33.01
CA ALA A 75 -21.14 -0.46 32.13
C ALA A 75 -20.00 0.11 31.26
N ALA A 76 -18.80 0.24 31.82
CA ALA A 76 -17.62 0.73 31.09
C ALA A 76 -17.18 -0.28 30.01
N GLU A 77 -17.24 -1.58 30.31
CA GLU A 77 -16.95 -2.64 29.34
C GLU A 77 -17.94 -2.67 28.16
N GLN A 78 -19.24 -2.48 28.45
CA GLN A 78 -20.26 -2.40 27.39
C GLN A 78 -20.06 -1.16 26.51
N LEU A 79 -19.70 -0.02 27.10
CA LEU A 79 -19.37 1.18 26.36
C LEU A 79 -18.13 0.98 25.47
N GLU A 80 -17.07 0.39 26.01
CA GLU A 80 -15.86 0.05 25.24
C GLU A 80 -16.21 -0.82 24.02
N LEU A 81 -16.98 -1.89 24.23
CA LEU A 81 -17.40 -2.78 23.15
C LEU A 81 -18.23 -2.05 22.09
N ALA A 82 -19.15 -1.16 22.50
CA ALA A 82 -19.95 -0.35 21.59
C ALA A 82 -19.08 0.61 20.77
N MET A 83 -18.11 1.29 21.40
CA MET A 83 -17.21 2.21 20.71
C MET A 83 -16.29 1.48 19.73
N ARG A 84 -15.71 0.33 20.12
CA ARG A 84 -14.91 -0.51 19.20
C ARG A 84 -15.71 -0.96 17.97
N ARG A 85 -16.99 -1.34 18.17
CA ARG A 85 -17.90 -1.68 17.06
C ARG A 85 -18.18 -0.48 16.16
N MET A 86 -18.44 0.70 16.75
CA MET A 86 -18.66 1.93 16.00
C MET A 86 -17.45 2.28 15.14
N VAL A 87 -16.26 2.31 15.73
CA VAL A 87 -15.01 2.62 15.00
C VAL A 87 -14.76 1.60 13.89
N LYS A 88 -14.96 0.30 14.15
CA LYS A 88 -14.86 -0.74 13.12
C LYS A 88 -15.83 -0.49 11.95
N SER A 89 -17.06 -0.06 12.24
CA SER A 89 -18.04 0.31 11.22
C SER A 89 -17.60 1.54 10.42
N LEU A 90 -17.12 2.59 11.09
CA LEU A 90 -16.62 3.80 10.44
C LEU A 90 -15.41 3.53 9.53
N LEU A 91 -14.55 2.58 9.90
CA LEU A 91 -13.38 2.19 9.09
C LEU A 91 -13.73 1.32 7.88
N HIS A 92 -14.96 0.81 7.78
CA HIS A 92 -15.37 -0.03 6.65
C HIS A 92 -15.34 0.73 5.32
N THR A 93 -15.99 1.90 5.28
CA THR A 93 -16.06 2.75 4.08
C THR A 93 -14.70 3.20 3.57
N PRO A 94 -13.79 3.81 4.38
CA PRO A 94 -12.48 4.22 3.90
C PRO A 94 -11.64 3.02 3.45
N THR A 95 -11.75 1.86 4.09
CA THR A 95 -11.04 0.64 3.64
C THR A 95 -11.52 0.17 2.25
N ILE A 96 -12.83 0.20 1.99
CA ILE A 96 -13.35 -0.14 0.65
C ILE A 96 -12.92 0.91 -0.37
N ARG A 97 -13.00 2.21 -0.02
CA ARG A 97 -12.59 3.31 -0.90
C ARG A 97 -11.12 3.24 -1.26
N ALA A 98 -10.24 2.93 -0.30
CA ALA A 98 -8.83 2.68 -0.51
C ALA A 98 -8.60 1.63 -1.62
N LYS A 99 -9.23 0.46 -1.48
CA LYS A 99 -9.14 -0.64 -2.46
C LYS A 99 -9.68 -0.26 -3.84
N GLN A 100 -10.80 0.47 -3.89
CA GLN A 100 -11.38 0.96 -5.14
C GLN A 100 -10.45 1.96 -5.85
N MET A 101 -9.84 2.89 -5.10
CA MET A 101 -8.90 3.86 -5.66
C MET A 101 -7.63 3.18 -6.15
N ALA A 102 -7.10 2.20 -5.41
CA ALA A 102 -5.96 1.39 -5.87
C ALA A 102 -6.27 0.64 -7.18
N ALA A 103 -7.45 0.03 -7.29
CA ALA A 103 -7.89 -0.63 -8.53
C ALA A 103 -8.02 0.34 -9.73
N GLN A 104 -8.23 1.63 -9.46
CA GLN A 104 -8.26 2.71 -10.47
C GLN A 104 -6.89 3.35 -10.71
N GLY A 105 -5.83 2.88 -10.03
CA GLY A 105 -4.49 3.48 -10.11
C GLY A 105 -4.36 4.83 -9.38
N ARG A 106 -5.30 5.15 -8.48
CA ARG A 106 -5.40 6.42 -7.74
C ARG A 106 -4.94 6.29 -6.28
N THR A 107 -3.94 5.45 -6.02
CA THR A 107 -3.42 5.22 -4.66
C THR A 107 -2.86 6.52 -4.05
N ASP A 108 -2.14 7.31 -4.85
CA ASP A 108 -1.48 8.53 -4.41
C ASP A 108 -2.48 9.58 -3.92
N GLU A 109 -3.64 9.68 -4.56
CA GLU A 109 -4.74 10.57 -4.11
C GLU A 109 -5.28 10.15 -2.73
N TYR A 110 -5.36 8.85 -2.47
CA TYR A 110 -5.81 8.36 -1.16
C TYR A 110 -4.77 8.65 -0.08
N VAL A 111 -3.49 8.40 -0.36
CA VAL A 111 -2.38 8.69 0.56
C VAL A 111 -2.30 10.18 0.87
N ALA A 112 -2.33 11.05 -0.15
CA ALA A 112 -2.35 12.49 0.03
C ALA A 112 -3.58 12.96 0.84
N GLY A 113 -4.74 12.32 0.66
CA GLY A 113 -5.93 12.58 1.47
C GLY A 113 -5.76 12.20 2.94
N LEU A 114 -5.06 11.10 3.25
CA LEU A 114 -4.76 10.70 4.62
C LEU A 114 -3.83 11.70 5.31
N GLU A 115 -2.80 12.16 4.62
CA GLU A 115 -1.90 13.20 5.12
C GLU A 115 -2.68 14.50 5.36
N ALA A 116 -3.47 14.96 4.38
CA ALA A 116 -4.20 16.22 4.47
C ALA A 116 -5.27 16.24 5.58
N LEU A 117 -5.94 15.11 5.84
CA LEU A 117 -7.03 15.04 6.80
C LEU A 117 -6.60 14.63 8.20
N TYR A 118 -5.60 13.75 8.31
CA TYR A 118 -5.20 13.12 9.57
C TYR A 118 -3.72 13.30 9.91
N GLY A 119 -2.91 13.87 9.01
CA GLY A 119 -1.46 13.96 9.18
C GLY A 119 -0.78 12.59 9.15
N ILE A 120 -1.36 11.61 8.46
CA ILE A 120 -0.81 10.26 8.37
C ILE A 120 0.08 10.16 7.15
N GLU A 121 1.38 9.98 7.38
CA GLU A 121 2.37 9.68 6.36
C GLU A 121 2.51 8.17 6.18
N VAL A 122 2.59 7.72 4.93
CA VAL A 122 2.75 6.31 4.57
C VAL A 122 4.10 6.18 3.88
N GLU A 123 5.06 5.52 4.53
CA GLU A 123 6.37 5.27 3.95
C GLU A 123 6.25 4.31 2.75
N GLU A 124 6.91 4.67 1.64
CA GLU A 124 7.06 3.78 0.48
C GLU A 124 8.30 2.91 0.72
N ASP A 125 8.09 1.63 1.07
CA ASP A 125 9.16 0.61 1.16
C ASP A 125 9.59 0.07 -0.22
#